data_AF-A0A9P5S833-F1
#
_entry.id   AF-A0A9P5S833-F1
#
_cell.length_a   1.000
_cell.length_b   1.000
_cell.length_c   1.000
_cell.angle_alpha   90.00
_cell.angle_beta   90.00
_cell.angle_gamma   90.00
#
_symmetry.space_group_name_H-M   'P 1'
#
loop_
_entity.id
_entity.type
_entity.pdbx_description
1 polymer ?
#
loop_
_entity_poly.entity_id
_entity_poly.type
_entity_poly.pdbx_seq_one_letter_code
_entity_poly.pdbx_strand_id
1 'polypeptide(L)'
;HTFSALAKSDAQLARFANSPYTKPASPERTAAAKAGLENNGFKVYVVKGRGQAFETLTSLFLAGASVSKILSEKDPVKHSLLRRTIGTSPDYYLTSMAAVGEDGKLAHADFSGFKVGGVAFGAANVIVVAGSNKIVKNESEARKRTHEFVYEGESARTRDVFK
;
A
#
# COMPACT_ATOMS: atom_id res chain seq x y z
N HIS A 1 -11.57 1.96 -0.66
CA HIS A 1 -12.30 0.67 -0.54
C HIS A 1 -11.49 -0.30 0.31
N THR A 2 -12.11 -1.03 1.24
CA THR A 2 -11.45 -2.15 1.94
C THR A 2 -11.59 -3.43 1.12
N PHE A 3 -10.70 -4.40 1.28
CA PHE A 3 -10.82 -5.69 0.59
C PHE A 3 -12.14 -6.39 0.91
N SER A 4 -12.57 -6.36 2.19
CA SER A 4 -13.86 -6.91 2.61
C SER A 4 -15.05 -6.22 1.94
N ALA A 5 -14.99 -4.90 1.71
CA ALA A 5 -16.05 -4.19 0.99
C ALA A 5 -16.08 -4.59 -0.49
N LEU A 6 -14.91 -4.68 -1.15
CA LEU A 6 -14.82 -5.12 -2.55
C LEU A 6 -15.28 -6.58 -2.73
N ALA A 7 -14.94 -7.45 -1.78
CA ALA A 7 -15.32 -8.86 -1.84
C ALA A 7 -16.84 -9.10 -1.74
N LYS A 8 -17.61 -8.13 -1.23
CA LYS A 8 -19.07 -8.18 -1.23
C LYS A 8 -19.68 -7.81 -2.57
N SER A 9 -19.03 -6.93 -3.34
CA SER A 9 -19.55 -6.41 -4.60
C SER A 9 -18.97 -7.10 -5.84
N ASP A 10 -17.89 -7.88 -5.69
CA ASP A 10 -17.24 -8.60 -6.79
C ASP A 10 -17.17 -10.11 -6.50
N ALA A 11 -17.94 -10.90 -7.26
CA ALA A 11 -18.04 -12.35 -7.09
C ALA A 11 -16.69 -13.07 -7.32
N GLN A 12 -15.76 -12.50 -8.09
CA GLN A 12 -14.44 -13.10 -8.32
C GLN A 12 -13.56 -13.05 -7.07
N LEU A 13 -13.86 -12.15 -6.13
CA LEU A 13 -13.14 -12.03 -4.86
C LEU A 13 -13.66 -12.97 -3.77
N ALA A 14 -14.85 -13.55 -3.92
CA ALA A 14 -15.46 -14.43 -2.92
C ALA A 14 -14.55 -15.63 -2.58
N ARG A 15 -13.83 -16.17 -3.58
CA ARG A 15 -12.87 -17.28 -3.42
C ARG A 15 -11.71 -16.95 -2.46
N PHE A 16 -11.45 -15.68 -2.18
CA PHE A 16 -10.35 -15.24 -1.31
C PHE A 16 -10.79 -14.92 0.12
N ALA A 17 -12.06 -15.11 0.48
CA ALA A 17 -12.56 -14.81 1.82
C ALA A 17 -11.73 -15.48 2.92
N ASN A 18 -11.31 -16.73 2.69
CA ASN A 18 -10.51 -17.54 3.61
C ASN A 18 -9.00 -17.56 3.28
N SER A 19 -8.54 -16.69 2.38
CA SER A 19 -7.13 -16.62 1.99
C SER A 19 -6.23 -16.35 3.20
N PRO A 20 -5.03 -16.94 3.27
CA PRO A 20 -4.06 -16.58 4.32
C PRO A 20 -3.74 -15.07 4.30
N TYR A 21 -3.88 -14.40 3.17
CA TYR A 21 -3.61 -12.97 3.02
C TYR A 21 -4.70 -12.05 3.60
N THR A 22 -5.82 -12.60 4.10
CA THR A 22 -6.84 -11.84 4.86
C THR A 22 -6.61 -11.88 6.36
N LYS A 23 -5.67 -12.72 6.84
CA LYS A 23 -5.38 -12.90 8.26
C LYS A 23 -4.12 -12.12 8.67
N PRO A 24 -4.07 -11.53 9.87
CA PRO A 24 -2.85 -10.95 10.41
C PRO A 24 -1.71 -11.97 10.46
N ALA A 25 -0.48 -11.53 10.21
CA ALA A 25 0.70 -12.36 10.44
C ALA A 25 0.91 -12.61 11.94
N SER A 26 1.66 -13.67 12.27
CA SER A 26 2.03 -13.96 13.65
C SER A 26 2.97 -12.90 14.22
N PRO A 27 3.07 -12.78 15.56
CA PRO A 27 4.01 -11.87 16.20
C PRO A 27 5.46 -12.09 15.76
N GLU A 28 5.88 -13.35 15.59
CA GLU A 28 7.25 -13.72 15.19
C GLU A 28 7.56 -13.22 13.78
N ARG A 29 6.64 -13.41 12.84
CA ARG A 29 6.78 -12.90 11.46
C ARG A 29 6.78 -11.39 11.42
N THR A 30 5.98 -10.75 12.27
CA THR A 30 5.95 -9.29 12.40
C THR A 30 7.28 -8.75 12.92
N ALA A 31 7.88 -9.42 13.91
CA ALA A 31 9.21 -9.08 14.41
C ALA A 31 10.30 -9.29 13.36
N ALA A 32 10.26 -10.40 12.61
CA ALA A 32 11.19 -10.69 11.53
C ALA A 32 11.12 -9.61 10.43
N ALA A 33 9.92 -9.26 9.95
CA ALA A 33 9.74 -8.20 8.96
C ALA A 33 10.22 -6.83 9.46
N LYS A 34 9.97 -6.49 10.74
CA LYS A 34 10.51 -5.27 11.35
C LYS A 34 12.04 -5.26 11.28
N ALA A 35 12.68 -6.33 11.73
CA ALA A 35 14.14 -6.43 11.72
C ALA A 35 14.72 -6.37 10.30
N GLY A 36 14.12 -7.08 9.34
CA GLY A 36 14.53 -7.04 7.94
C GLY A 36 14.43 -5.64 7.35
N LEU A 37 13.32 -4.93 7.60
CA LEU A 37 13.13 -3.56 7.15
C LEU A 37 14.15 -2.60 7.79
N GLU A 38 14.37 -2.69 9.10
CA GLU A 38 15.36 -1.85 9.80
C GLU A 38 16.78 -2.11 9.29
N ASN A 39 17.14 -3.37 9.02
CA ASN A 39 18.42 -3.74 8.41
C ASN A 39 18.61 -3.14 7.02
N ASN A 40 17.51 -2.92 6.28
CA ASN A 40 17.52 -2.26 4.97
C ASN A 40 17.40 -0.73 5.06
N GLY A 41 17.54 -0.15 6.27
CA GLY A 41 17.57 1.29 6.49
C GLY A 41 16.18 1.95 6.63
N PHE A 42 15.10 1.16 6.71
CA PHE A 42 13.77 1.72 6.96
C PHE A 42 13.58 2.05 8.44
N LYS A 43 12.95 3.19 8.71
CA LYS A 43 12.40 3.48 10.05
C LYS A 43 11.04 2.81 10.20
N VAL A 44 10.92 1.86 11.13
CA VAL A 44 9.73 1.01 11.26
C VAL A 44 8.96 1.32 12.54
N TYR A 45 7.64 1.42 12.41
CA TYR A 45 6.72 1.59 13.52
C TYR A 45 5.69 0.46 13.50
N VAL A 46 5.69 -0.37 14.55
CA VAL A 46 4.66 -1.41 14.74
C VAL A 46 3.60 -0.86 15.67
N VAL A 47 2.39 -0.69 15.16
CA VAL A 47 1.26 -0.07 15.86
C VAL A 47 0.07 -1.03 15.93
N LYS A 48 -0.74 -0.89 16.97
CA LYS A 48 -1.97 -1.67 17.17
C LYS A 48 -3.19 -0.79 16.91
N GLY A 49 -3.96 -1.16 15.90
CA GLY A 49 -5.23 -0.51 15.59
C GLY A 49 -5.10 0.80 14.82
N ARG A 50 -6.26 1.32 14.38
CA ARG A 50 -6.34 2.46 13.46
C ARG A 50 -5.99 3.80 14.11
N GLY A 51 -6.37 4.01 15.37
CA GLY A 51 -6.12 5.28 16.08
C GLY A 51 -4.64 5.57 16.22
N GLN A 52 -3.90 4.63 16.80
CA GLN A 52 -2.44 4.73 16.96
C GLN A 52 -1.71 4.85 15.62
N ALA A 53 -2.17 4.13 14.58
CA ALA A 53 -1.61 4.27 13.24
C ALA A 53 -1.78 5.68 12.67
N PHE A 54 -2.94 6.31 12.91
CA PHE A 54 -3.20 7.68 12.44
C PHE A 54 -2.37 8.71 13.19
N GLU A 55 -2.24 8.59 14.51
CA GLU A 55 -1.40 9.46 15.35
C GLU A 55 0.07 9.37 14.94
N THR A 56 0.57 8.14 14.79
CA THR A 56 1.95 7.89 14.34
C THR A 56 2.19 8.45 12.95
N LEU A 57 1.24 8.25 12.02
CA LEU A 57 1.35 8.79 10.67
C LEU A 57 1.39 10.33 10.67
N THR A 58 0.55 10.97 11.49
CA THR A 58 0.47 12.44 11.57
C THR A 58 1.76 13.06 12.10
N SER A 59 2.42 12.39 13.06
CA SER A 59 3.68 12.89 13.63
C SER A 59 4.89 12.79 12.69
N LEU A 60 4.79 12.08 11.58
CA LEU A 60 5.87 11.95 10.58
C LEU A 60 5.91 13.10 9.57
N PHE A 61 4.82 13.88 9.44
CA PHE A 61 4.76 14.99 8.51
C PHE A 61 5.31 16.27 9.14
N LEU A 62 5.94 17.11 8.33
CA LEU A 62 6.30 18.47 8.72
C LEU A 62 5.05 19.32 8.99
N ALA A 63 5.15 20.24 9.95
CA ALA A 63 4.10 21.20 10.24
C ALA A 63 3.76 22.01 8.97
N GLY A 64 2.47 22.05 8.61
CA GLY A 64 1.98 22.71 7.40
C GLY A 64 1.90 21.83 6.15
N ALA A 65 2.26 20.54 6.23
CA ALA A 65 2.03 19.60 5.14
C ALA A 65 0.53 19.51 4.79
N SER A 66 0.22 19.44 3.49
CA SER A 66 -1.16 19.35 2.99
C SER A 66 -1.37 18.07 2.18
N VAL A 67 -2.59 17.53 2.24
CA VAL A 67 -2.97 16.33 1.48
C VAL A 67 -3.41 16.73 0.08
N SER A 68 -2.80 16.12 -0.94
CA SER A 68 -3.21 16.35 -2.32
C SER A 68 -4.59 15.73 -2.60
N LYS A 69 -5.42 16.44 -3.39
CA LYS A 69 -6.77 15.98 -3.77
C LYS A 69 -6.82 15.31 -5.15
N ILE A 70 -5.70 14.71 -5.60
CA ILE A 70 -5.57 14.14 -6.94
C ILE A 70 -6.71 13.15 -7.23
N LEU A 71 -6.95 12.20 -6.32
CA LEU A 71 -7.96 11.15 -6.52
C LEU A 71 -9.40 11.66 -6.46
N SER A 72 -9.63 12.88 -6.00
CA SER A 72 -10.96 13.50 -5.93
C SER A 72 -11.22 14.47 -7.09
N GLU A 73 -10.22 14.73 -7.94
CA GLU A 73 -10.38 15.57 -9.12
C GLU A 73 -11.18 14.83 -10.20
N LYS A 74 -12.25 15.47 -10.70
CA LYS A 74 -13.16 14.89 -11.68
C LYS A 74 -12.85 15.38 -13.09
N ASP A 75 -12.24 16.56 -13.23
CA ASP A 75 -11.81 17.05 -14.53
C ASP A 75 -10.63 16.22 -15.06
N PRO A 76 -10.76 15.56 -16.22
CA PRO A 76 -9.75 14.61 -16.70
C PRO A 76 -8.42 15.28 -17.07
N VAL A 77 -8.44 16.54 -17.53
CA VAL A 77 -7.25 17.29 -17.92
C VAL A 77 -6.47 17.70 -16.68
N LYS A 78 -7.15 18.28 -15.70
CA LYS A 78 -6.58 18.68 -14.41
C LYS A 78 -6.11 17.47 -13.62
N HIS A 79 -6.88 16.38 -13.59
CA HIS A 79 -6.47 15.13 -12.96
C HIS A 79 -5.18 14.56 -13.57
N SER A 80 -5.07 14.57 -14.91
CA SER A 80 -3.85 14.15 -15.61
C SER A 80 -2.66 15.06 -15.31
N LEU A 81 -2.88 16.38 -15.25
CA LEU A 81 -1.85 17.35 -14.90
C LEU A 81 -1.35 17.13 -13.47
N LEU A 82 -2.27 16.99 -12.50
CA LEU A 82 -1.92 16.74 -11.09
C LEU A 82 -1.14 15.43 -10.93
N ARG A 83 -1.49 14.36 -11.67
CA ARG A 83 -0.71 13.12 -11.66
C ARG A 83 0.72 13.30 -12.17
N ARG A 84 0.91 14.11 -13.23
CA ARG A 84 2.23 14.38 -13.81
C ARG A 84 3.11 15.28 -12.95
N THR A 85 2.53 16.17 -12.15
CA THR A 85 3.26 17.14 -11.34
C THR A 85 3.41 16.65 -9.90
N ILE A 86 2.36 16.80 -9.10
CA ILE A 86 2.36 16.49 -7.67
C ILE A 86 2.22 14.99 -7.38
N GLY A 87 1.74 14.20 -8.35
CA GLY A 87 1.58 12.76 -8.22
C GLY A 87 2.85 11.94 -8.40
N THR A 88 3.91 12.54 -8.96
CA THR A 88 5.21 11.87 -9.19
C THR A 88 6.30 12.43 -8.31
N SER A 89 6.28 13.72 -7.94
CA SER A 89 7.37 14.37 -7.18
C SER A 89 6.90 15.16 -5.94
N PRO A 90 6.13 14.57 -5.00
CA PRO A 90 5.75 15.26 -3.76
C PRO A 90 6.84 15.20 -2.68
N ASP A 91 6.78 16.09 -1.70
CA ASP A 91 7.66 16.02 -0.51
C ASP A 91 7.43 14.74 0.30
N TYR A 92 6.17 14.29 0.36
CA TYR A 92 5.75 13.07 1.05
C TYR A 92 4.85 12.22 0.16
N TYR A 93 5.19 10.93 0.05
CA TYR A 93 4.40 9.93 -0.66
C TYR A 93 3.83 8.91 0.30
N LEU A 94 2.52 8.95 0.52
CA LEU A 94 1.81 7.96 1.32
C LEU A 94 1.30 6.83 0.42
N THR A 95 1.78 5.62 0.64
CA THR A 95 1.35 4.44 -0.13
C THR A 95 1.24 3.19 0.73
N SER A 96 0.81 2.10 0.08
CA SER A 96 0.88 0.75 0.63
C SER A 96 1.62 -0.16 -0.34
N MET A 97 2.07 -1.32 0.14
CA MET A 97 2.77 -2.32 -0.67
C MET A 97 1.89 -3.52 -1.01
N ALA A 98 2.26 -4.23 -2.07
CA ALA A 98 1.67 -5.53 -2.42
C ALA A 98 2.15 -6.61 -1.46
N ALA A 99 3.41 -6.60 -1.02
CA ALA A 99 3.90 -7.50 0.03
C ALA A 99 5.09 -6.88 0.77
N VAL A 100 5.31 -7.35 2.00
CA VAL A 100 6.45 -6.99 2.85
C VAL A 100 7.19 -8.28 3.21
N GLY A 101 8.41 -8.45 2.73
CA GLY A 101 9.24 -9.61 3.04
C GLY A 101 9.77 -9.57 4.46
N GLU A 102 9.95 -10.74 5.07
CA GLU A 102 10.69 -10.91 6.33
C GLU A 102 12.18 -10.48 6.18
N ASP A 103 12.71 -10.49 4.97
CA ASP A 103 14.02 -9.97 4.59
C ASP A 103 14.05 -8.44 4.36
N GLY A 104 12.94 -7.75 4.64
CA GLY A 104 12.83 -6.30 4.47
C GLY A 104 12.68 -5.83 3.03
N LYS A 105 12.47 -6.73 2.06
CA LYS A 105 12.18 -6.34 0.67
C LYS A 105 10.70 -6.04 0.50
N LEU A 106 10.40 -5.01 -0.28
CA LEU A 106 9.03 -4.58 -0.56
C LEU A 106 8.64 -4.96 -1.99
N ALA A 107 7.47 -5.59 -2.14
CA ALA A 107 6.86 -5.77 -3.46
C ALA A 107 5.80 -4.69 -3.66
N HIS A 108 5.89 -3.97 -4.78
CA HIS A 108 4.94 -2.93 -5.15
C HIS A 108 4.27 -3.30 -6.48
N ALA A 109 2.95 -3.23 -6.52
CA ALA A 109 2.17 -3.37 -7.74
C ALA A 109 1.14 -2.25 -7.77
N ASP A 110 1.06 -1.53 -8.89
CA ASP A 110 0.14 -0.41 -9.05
C ASP A 110 -0.57 -0.47 -10.39
N PHE A 111 -1.88 -0.71 -10.34
CA PHE A 111 -2.72 -0.69 -11.53
C PHE A 111 -3.01 0.75 -12.01
N SER A 112 -2.87 1.76 -11.13
CA SER A 112 -3.15 3.16 -11.50
C SER A 112 -2.02 3.84 -12.28
N GLY A 113 -0.85 3.20 -12.37
CA GLY A 113 0.26 3.58 -13.24
C GLY A 113 1.11 4.77 -12.78
N PHE A 114 0.77 5.43 -11.66
CA PHE A 114 1.47 6.63 -11.22
C PHE A 114 2.16 6.48 -9.85
N LYS A 115 1.87 5.43 -9.08
CA LYS A 115 2.45 5.25 -7.73
C LYS A 115 3.88 4.75 -7.75
N VAL A 116 4.29 4.04 -8.81
CA VAL A 116 5.63 3.46 -8.89
C VAL A 116 6.71 4.55 -8.94
N GLY A 117 6.53 5.58 -9.77
CA GLY A 117 7.53 6.66 -9.91
C GLY A 117 7.73 7.47 -8.63
N GLY A 118 6.62 7.84 -7.96
CA GLY A 118 6.69 8.57 -6.69
C GLY A 118 7.39 7.80 -5.58
N VAL A 119 7.23 6.47 -5.54
CA VAL A 119 7.92 5.61 -4.57
C VAL A 119 9.40 5.39 -4.92
N ALA A 120 9.70 5.18 -6.20
CA ALA A 120 11.02 4.71 -6.62
C ALA A 120 12.07 5.83 -6.68
N PHE A 121 11.69 7.05 -7.05
CA PHE A 121 12.64 8.14 -7.25
C PHE A 121 12.08 9.54 -7.00
N GLY A 122 10.78 9.75 -7.15
CA GLY A 122 10.26 11.10 -7.25
C GLY A 122 10.00 11.80 -5.91
N ALA A 123 9.57 11.06 -4.88
CA ALA A 123 9.25 11.68 -3.60
C ALA A 123 10.48 11.82 -2.69
N ALA A 124 10.56 12.94 -1.98
CA ALA A 124 11.62 13.15 -0.99
C ALA A 124 11.50 12.20 0.21
N ASN A 125 10.26 11.92 0.64
CA ASN A 125 9.96 11.00 1.75
C ASN A 125 8.86 10.01 1.34
N VAL A 126 9.10 8.72 1.48
CA VAL A 126 8.09 7.67 1.23
C VAL A 126 7.63 7.07 2.55
N ILE A 127 6.33 7.16 2.81
CA ILE A 127 5.70 6.54 3.98
C ILE A 127 4.84 5.37 3.51
N VAL A 128 5.21 4.17 3.97
CA VAL A 128 4.49 2.93 3.67
C VAL A 128 3.62 2.55 4.86
N VAL A 129 2.31 2.47 4.64
CA VAL A 129 1.37 1.92 5.61
C VAL A 129 0.89 0.56 5.11
N ALA A 130 1.26 -0.51 5.81
CA ALA A 130 0.92 -1.88 5.44
C ALA A 130 0.35 -2.64 6.65
N GLY A 131 -0.73 -3.41 6.41
CA GLY A 131 -1.23 -4.35 7.41
C GLY A 131 -0.31 -5.56 7.54
N SER A 132 -0.25 -6.18 8.73
CA SER A 132 0.59 -7.36 8.96
C SER A 132 0.20 -8.56 8.10
N ASN A 133 -1.04 -8.61 7.59
CA ASN A 133 -1.51 -9.58 6.60
C ASN A 133 -0.79 -9.51 5.23
N LYS A 134 0.07 -8.50 5.04
CA LYS A 134 0.91 -8.34 3.85
C LYS A 134 2.32 -8.93 4.02
N ILE A 135 2.65 -9.42 5.21
CA ILE A 135 3.96 -10.00 5.50
C ILE A 135 4.07 -11.37 4.83
N VAL A 136 5.17 -11.59 4.13
CA VAL A 136 5.51 -12.81 3.40
C VAL A 136 6.93 -13.24 3.73
N LYS A 137 7.23 -14.52 3.55
CA LYS A 137 8.53 -15.07 3.97
C LYS A 137 9.67 -14.57 3.09
N ASN A 138 9.44 -14.48 1.78
CA ASN A 138 10.46 -14.18 0.79
C ASN A 138 9.85 -13.66 -0.52
N GLU A 139 10.72 -13.34 -1.47
CA GLU A 139 10.38 -12.83 -2.80
C GLU A 139 9.45 -13.77 -3.60
N SER A 140 9.60 -15.10 -3.45
CA SER A 140 8.73 -16.07 -4.13
C SER A 140 7.29 -15.97 -3.62
N GLU A 141 7.11 -15.92 -2.29
CA GLU A 141 5.80 -15.69 -1.68
C GLU A 141 5.25 -14.28 -2.00
N ALA A 142 6.12 -13.27 -2.11
CA ALA A 142 5.74 -11.93 -2.50
C ALA A 142 5.16 -11.89 -3.93
N ARG A 143 5.84 -12.56 -4.87
CA ARG A 143 5.34 -12.74 -6.25
C ARG A 143 4.01 -13.47 -6.24
N LYS A 144 3.92 -14.61 -5.55
CA LYS A 144 2.70 -15.40 -5.45
C LYS A 144 1.52 -14.57 -4.92
N ARG A 145 1.71 -13.87 -3.80
CA ARG A 145 0.69 -12.96 -3.22
C ARG A 145 0.28 -11.87 -4.21
N THR A 146 1.25 -11.31 -4.93
CA THR A 146 1.00 -10.23 -5.89
C THR A 146 0.13 -10.71 -7.04
N HIS A 147 0.48 -11.84 -7.67
CA HIS A 147 -0.25 -12.37 -8.82
C HIS A 147 -1.58 -13.03 -8.46
N GLU A 148 -1.63 -13.78 -7.36
CA GLU A 148 -2.83 -14.57 -7.03
C GLU A 148 -3.87 -13.79 -6.22
N PHE A 149 -3.46 -12.75 -5.48
CA PHE A 149 -4.36 -12.04 -4.57
C PHE A 149 -4.46 -10.54 -4.85
N VAL A 150 -3.33 -9.85 -4.98
CA VAL A 150 -3.32 -8.38 -5.18
C VAL A 150 -3.88 -8.01 -6.55
N TYR A 151 -3.49 -8.74 -7.61
CA TYR A 151 -3.98 -8.52 -8.96
C TYR A 151 -5.51 -8.56 -9.04
N GLU A 152 -6.13 -9.55 -8.40
CA GLU A 152 -7.58 -9.70 -8.36
C GLU A 152 -8.25 -8.56 -7.59
N GLY A 153 -7.68 -8.14 -6.46
CA GLY A 153 -8.15 -7.00 -5.68
C GLY A 153 -8.06 -5.66 -6.44
N GLU A 154 -6.96 -5.42 -7.15
CA GLU A 154 -6.80 -4.22 -7.99
C GLU A 154 -7.71 -4.26 -9.22
N SER A 155 -7.92 -5.43 -9.81
CA SER A 155 -8.85 -5.62 -10.93
C SER A 155 -10.29 -5.32 -10.50
N ALA A 156 -10.73 -5.85 -9.36
CA ALA A 156 -12.04 -5.56 -8.79
C ALA A 156 -12.22 -4.07 -8.47
N ARG A 157 -11.22 -3.44 -7.86
CA ARG A 157 -11.24 -1.99 -7.59
C ARG A 157 -11.33 -1.17 -8.89
N THR A 158 -10.60 -1.57 -9.92
CA THR A 158 -10.63 -0.91 -11.24
C THR A 158 -12.00 -1.06 -11.87
N ARG A 159 -12.56 -2.27 -11.88
CA ARG A 159 -13.94 -2.50 -12.34
C ARG A 159 -14.95 -1.67 -11.58
N ASP A 160 -14.75 -1.39 -10.29
CA ASP A 160 -15.66 -0.57 -9.49
C ASP A 160 -15.55 0.94 -9.79
N VAL A 161 -14.33 1.44 -10.01
CA VAL A 161 -14.06 2.86 -10.25
C VAL A 161 -14.38 3.30 -11.68
N PHE A 162 -14.21 2.41 -12.66
CA PHE A 162 -14.43 2.70 -14.09
C PHE A 162 -15.71 2.06 -14.65
N LYS A 163 -16.73 1.84 -13.80
CA LYS A 163 -18.08 1.48 -14.27
C LYS A 163 -18.73 2.61 -15.05
#